data_AF-A0AAD4N561-F1
#
_entry.id   AF-A0AAD4N561-F1
#
_cell.length_a   1.000
_cell.length_b   1.000
_cell.length_c   1.000
_cell.angle_alpha   90.00
_cell.angle_beta   90.00
_cell.angle_gamma   90.00
#
_symmetry.space_group_name_H-M   'P 1'
#
loop_
_entity.id
_entity.type
_entity.pdbx_description
1 polymer ?
#
loop_
_entity_poly.entity_id
_entity_poly.type
_entity_poly.pdbx_seq_one_letter_code
_entity_poly.pdbx_strand_id
1 'polypeptide(L)'
;MRLTSLLCGVPKHRTPKAKIMTRKFHQPYQYQKVENIVECSNCKTPRLITTICLKCYQDVRIQTNKIKRQMMDYNPYLGQRQAPVHNRHNVHQKSETTEEASKSANVDRNT
;
A
#
# COMPACT_ATOMS: atom_id res chain seq x y z
N MET A 1 52.45 -20.58 -30.61
CA MET A 1 51.64 -19.79 -29.66
C MET A 1 50.17 -19.92 -30.05
N ARG A 2 49.33 -20.59 -29.24
CA ARG A 2 47.89 -20.71 -29.54
C ARG A 2 47.18 -19.44 -29.08
N LEU A 3 46.75 -18.62 -30.04
CA LEU A 3 45.86 -17.49 -29.81
C LEU A 3 44.46 -18.05 -29.55
N THR A 4 44.14 -18.36 -28.30
CA THR A 4 42.75 -18.62 -27.90
C THR A 4 42.01 -17.28 -27.94
N SER A 5 40.98 -17.21 -28.78
CA SER A 5 40.04 -16.10 -28.85
C SER A 5 39.60 -15.70 -27.44
N LEU A 6 40.04 -14.52 -26.99
CA LEU A 6 39.49 -13.88 -25.81
C LEU A 6 38.05 -13.48 -26.17
N LEU A 7 37.09 -14.37 -25.90
CA LEU A 7 35.67 -14.03 -25.83
C LEU A 7 35.51 -13.05 -24.66
N CYS A 8 35.74 -11.77 -24.94
CA CYS A 8 35.57 -10.69 -23.97
C CYS A 8 34.12 -10.75 -23.45
N GLY A 9 33.96 -10.87 -22.13
CA GLY A 9 32.65 -10.84 -21.45
C GLY A 9 32.15 -12.18 -20.91
N VAL A 10 32.75 -13.32 -21.28
CA VAL A 10 32.37 -14.63 -20.71
C VAL A 10 33.34 -15.03 -19.59
N PRO A 11 32.86 -15.39 -18.39
CA PRO A 11 33.73 -15.86 -17.32
C PRO A 11 34.52 -17.10 -17.76
N LYS A 12 35.85 -16.97 -17.80
CA LYS A 12 36.76 -18.07 -18.17
C LYS A 12 36.64 -19.29 -17.24
N HIS A 13 36.29 -19.06 -15.97
CA HIS A 13 36.15 -20.10 -14.96
C HIS A 13 34.88 -19.92 -14.14
N ARG A 14 34.31 -21.04 -13.69
CA ARG A 14 33.19 -21.05 -12.75
C ARG A 14 33.61 -20.36 -11.44
N THR A 15 32.84 -19.39 -10.99
CA THR A 15 33.08 -18.75 -9.68
C THR A 15 32.78 -19.74 -8.55
N PRO A 16 33.70 -19.94 -7.57
CA PRO A 16 33.47 -20.85 -6.46
C PRO A 16 32.40 -20.31 -5.52
N LYS A 17 31.73 -21.22 -4.80
CA LYS A 17 30.63 -20.89 -3.87
C LYS A 17 31.04 -19.82 -2.85
N ALA A 18 32.24 -19.90 -2.28
CA ALA A 18 32.74 -18.92 -1.31
C ALA A 18 32.82 -17.49 -1.88
N LYS A 19 33.26 -17.33 -3.13
CA LYS A 19 33.32 -16.01 -3.81
C LYS A 19 31.93 -15.47 -4.13
N ILE A 20 30.98 -16.35 -4.48
CA ILE A 20 29.59 -15.95 -4.71
C ILE A 20 28.94 -15.46 -3.41
N MET A 21 29.15 -16.19 -2.31
CA MET A 21 28.59 -15.85 -1.00
C MET A 21 29.15 -14.54 -0.47
N THR A 22 30.47 -14.36 -0.50
CA THR A 22 31.12 -13.11 -0.06
C THR A 22 30.67 -11.90 -0.88
N ARG A 23 30.49 -12.06 -2.21
CA ARG A 23 29.92 -10.99 -3.06
C ARG A 23 28.46 -10.68 -2.71
N LYS A 24 27.64 -11.72 -2.48
CA LYS A 24 26.20 -11.57 -2.19
C LYS A 24 25.95 -10.88 -0.85
N PHE A 25 26.76 -11.20 0.17
CA PHE A 25 26.58 -10.70 1.53
C PHE A 25 27.60 -9.61 1.90
N HIS A 26 28.22 -8.97 0.90
CA HIS A 26 29.07 -7.80 1.12
C HIS A 26 28.22 -6.63 1.67
N GLN A 27 28.82 -5.80 2.53
CA GLN A 27 28.14 -4.77 3.34
C GLN A 27 27.12 -3.85 2.62
N PRO A 28 27.35 -3.32 1.40
CA PRO A 28 26.37 -2.47 0.70
C PRO A 28 25.14 -3.23 0.19
N TYR A 29 25.21 -4.57 0.11
CA TYR A 29 24.06 -5.41 -0.27
C TYR A 29 23.30 -5.96 0.93
N GLN A 30 23.74 -5.63 2.16
CA GLN A 30 23.04 -6.03 3.37
C GLN A 30 21.89 -5.07 3.64
N TYR A 31 20.79 -5.61 4.17
CA TYR A 31 19.71 -4.78 4.68
C TYR A 31 20.22 -3.89 5.81
N GLN A 32 20.07 -2.58 5.64
CA GLN A 32 20.38 -1.61 6.68
C GLN A 32 19.21 -1.50 7.65
N LYS A 33 19.53 -1.33 8.93
CA LYS A 33 18.49 -1.06 9.94
C LYS A 33 17.90 0.31 9.65
N VAL A 34 16.57 0.36 9.63
CA VAL A 34 15.86 1.64 9.51
C VAL A 34 15.80 2.26 10.89
N GLU A 35 16.49 3.38 11.04
CA GLU A 35 16.44 4.22 12.24
C GLU A 35 15.26 5.19 12.14
N ASN A 36 14.90 5.82 13.26
CA ASN A 36 13.88 6.89 13.31
C ASN A 36 12.43 6.41 13.08
N ILE A 37 12.08 5.26 13.65
CA ILE A 37 10.69 4.79 13.71
C ILE A 37 10.03 5.34 14.97
N VAL A 38 8.94 6.08 14.80
CA VAL A 38 8.16 6.71 15.87
C VAL A 38 6.68 6.34 15.72
N GLU A 39 5.96 6.31 16.83
CA GLU A 39 4.53 6.02 16.82
C GLU A 39 3.71 7.22 16.32
N CYS A 40 2.67 6.93 15.54
CA CYS A 40 1.70 7.94 15.12
C CYS A 40 0.83 8.39 16.31
N SER A 41 0.68 9.70 16.50
CA SER A 41 -0.14 10.29 17.57
C SER A 41 -1.62 9.87 17.52
N ASN A 42 -2.17 9.60 16.33
CA ASN A 42 -3.59 9.34 16.16
C ASN A 42 -3.93 7.84 16.25
N CYS A 43 -3.20 6.99 15.51
CA CYS A 43 -3.50 5.55 15.40
C CYS A 43 -2.46 4.62 16.06
N LYS A 44 -1.41 5.18 16.70
CA LYS A 44 -0.33 4.44 17.39
C LYS A 44 0.41 3.42 16.52
N THR A 45 0.38 3.59 15.20
CA THR A 45 1.16 2.73 14.29
C THR A 45 2.56 3.27 14.06
N PRO A 46 3.57 2.41 13.85
CA PRO A 46 4.93 2.84 13.56
C PRO A 46 4.99 3.56 12.20
N ARG A 47 5.65 4.71 12.18
CA ARG A 47 5.97 5.49 10.98
C ARG A 47 7.40 6.01 11.06
N LEU A 48 7.98 6.41 9.93
CA LEU A 48 9.21 7.21 9.98
C LEU A 48 8.88 8.62 10.48
N ILE A 49 9.82 9.25 11.18
CA ILE A 49 9.70 10.63 11.65
C ILE A 49 9.37 11.58 10.49
N THR A 50 10.05 11.41 9.36
CA THR A 50 9.95 12.26 8.17
C THR A 50 8.70 11.99 7.31
N THR A 51 7.95 10.91 7.57
CA THR A 51 6.83 10.51 6.72
C THR A 51 5.49 10.60 7.45
N ILE A 52 4.44 10.95 6.70
CA ILE A 52 3.06 10.91 7.22
C ILE A 52 2.64 9.46 7.51
N CYS A 53 1.74 9.26 8.47
CA CYS A 53 1.21 7.94 8.76
C CYS A 53 0.37 7.42 7.58
N LEU A 54 0.74 6.25 7.06
CA LEU A 54 0.07 5.66 5.90
C LEU A 54 -1.39 5.32 6.18
N LYS A 55 -1.71 4.79 7.37
CA LYS A 55 -3.09 4.44 7.75
C LYS A 55 -3.98 5.68 7.84
N CYS A 56 -3.57 6.68 8.61
CA CYS A 56 -4.34 7.92 8.72
C CYS A 56 -4.51 8.63 7.37
N TYR A 57 -3.46 8.64 6.55
CA TYR A 57 -3.56 9.22 5.20
C TYR A 57 -4.53 8.43 4.31
N GLN A 58 -4.56 7.10 4.42
CA GLN A 58 -5.50 6.26 3.68
C GLN A 58 -6.95 6.57 4.05
N ASP A 59 -7.25 6.79 5.33
CA ASP A 59 -8.59 7.17 5.79
C ASP A 59 -9.03 8.51 5.19
N VAL A 60 -8.15 9.52 5.26
CA VAL A 60 -8.39 10.84 4.65
C VAL A 60 -8.57 10.71 3.13
N ARG A 61 -7.77 9.87 2.47
CA ARG A 61 -7.89 9.62 1.02
C ARG A 61 -9.24 8.99 0.67
N ILE A 62 -9.73 8.05 1.46
CA ILE A 62 -11.04 7.42 1.24
C ILE A 62 -12.16 8.46 1.38
N GLN A 63 -12.13 9.27 2.45
CA GLN A 63 -13.12 10.31 2.68
C GLN A 63 -13.11 11.38 1.58
N THR A 64 -11.93 11.89 1.22
CA THR A 64 -11.80 12.88 0.15
C THR A 64 -12.24 12.34 -1.21
N ASN A 65 -11.97 11.07 -1.52
CA ASN A 65 -12.48 10.46 -2.74
C ASN A 65 -14.01 10.31 -2.75
N LYS A 66 -14.64 10.02 -1.61
CA LYS A 66 -16.11 10.01 -1.50
C LYS A 66 -16.68 11.39 -1.80
N ILE A 67 -16.10 12.44 -1.21
CA ILE A 67 -16.50 13.84 -1.46
C ILE A 67 -16.32 14.19 -2.94
N LYS A 68 -15.18 13.83 -3.54
CA LYS A 68 -14.93 14.05 -4.96
C LYS A 68 -15.99 13.40 -5.85
N ARG A 69 -16.38 12.15 -5.55
CA ARG A 69 -17.45 11.47 -6.30
C ARG A 69 -18.76 12.25 -6.20
N GLN A 70 -19.17 12.64 -4.99
CA GLN A 70 -20.36 13.46 -4.78
C GLN A 70 -20.32 14.80 -5.53
N MET A 71 -19.14 15.43 -5.61
CA MET A 71 -18.94 16.66 -6.39
C MET A 71 -19.04 16.43 -7.90
N MET A 72 -18.57 15.28 -8.38
CA MET A 72 -18.55 14.92 -9.81
C MET A 72 -19.87 14.34 -10.32
N ASP A 73 -20.72 13.79 -9.44
CA ASP A 73 -22.06 13.29 -9.78
C ASP A 73 -23.02 14.43 -10.18
N TYR A 74 -22.60 15.68 -10.00
CA TYR A 74 -23.29 16.86 -10.49
C TYR A 74 -23.26 16.97 -12.02
N ASN A 75 -24.44 17.07 -12.66
CA ASN A 75 -24.55 17.31 -14.09
C ASN A 75 -25.04 18.75 -14.41
N PRO A 76 -24.17 19.65 -14.90
CA PRO A 76 -24.55 21.03 -15.20
C PRO A 76 -25.54 21.17 -16.37
N TYR A 77 -25.56 20.19 -17.29
CA TYR A 77 -26.40 20.25 -18.49
C TYR A 77 -27.86 19.89 -18.23
N LEU A 78 -28.17 19.33 -17.05
CA LEU A 78 -29.54 19.05 -16.60
C LEU A 78 -30.13 20.19 -15.77
N GLY A 79 -29.46 21.35 -15.69
CA GLY A 79 -29.92 22.50 -14.90
C GLY A 79 -29.85 22.29 -13.38
N GLN A 80 -29.18 21.23 -12.92
CA GLN A 80 -28.92 21.04 -11.50
C GLN A 80 -28.01 22.16 -10.99
N ARG A 81 -28.13 22.51 -9.72
CA ARG A 81 -27.17 23.40 -9.01
C ARG A 81 -26.27 22.56 -8.15
N GLN A 82 -24.97 22.87 -8.11
CA GLN A 82 -24.06 22.24 -7.14
C GLN A 82 -24.57 22.58 -5.74
N ALA A 83 -25.00 21.57 -4.99
CA ALA A 83 -25.32 21.76 -3.59
C ALA A 83 -24.01 22.09 -2.84
N PRO A 84 -24.00 23.11 -1.97
CA PRO A 84 -22.83 23.37 -1.14
C PRO A 84 -22.54 22.11 -0.32
N VAL A 85 -21.33 21.55 -0.46
CA VAL A 85 -20.92 20.34 0.25
C VAL A 85 -20.75 20.69 1.73
N HIS A 86 -21.83 20.59 2.49
CA HIS A 86 -21.80 20.71 3.94
C HIS A 86 -21.47 19.33 4.51
N ASN A 87 -20.21 19.13 4.92
CA ASN A 87 -19.79 17.92 5.62
C ASN A 87 -20.42 17.90 7.02
N ARG A 88 -21.71 17.60 7.13
CA ARG A 88 -22.33 17.26 8.41
C ARG A 88 -21.75 15.92 8.85
N HIS A 89 -20.79 15.96 9.76
CA HIS A 89 -20.19 14.75 10.31
C HIS A 89 -21.24 14.06 11.18
N ASN A 90 -21.90 13.00 10.67
CA ASN A 90 -22.60 12.06 11.54
C ASN A 90 -21.54 11.27 12.31
N VAL A 91 -21.30 11.68 13.56
CA VAL A 91 -20.30 11.07 14.47
C VAL A 91 -20.70 9.64 14.90
N HIS A 92 -21.91 9.17 14.56
CA HIS A 92 -22.45 7.87 14.98
C HIS A 92 -22.84 6.96 13.80
N GLN A 93 -21.88 6.28 13.18
CA GLN A 93 -22.12 4.94 12.58
C GLN A 93 -20.83 4.13 12.66
N LYS A 94 -20.58 3.53 13.84
CA LYS A 94 -19.70 2.36 13.97
C LYS A 94 -20.60 1.12 13.99
N SER A 95 -20.17 0.11 13.23
CA SER A 95 -20.56 -1.30 13.21
C SER A 95 -22.00 -1.67 12.80
N GLU A 96 -22.22 -1.80 11.49
CA GLU A 96 -23.11 -2.84 10.94
C GLU A 96 -22.42 -3.49 9.73
N THR A 97 -21.43 -4.33 10.00
CA THR A 97 -20.91 -5.30 9.01
C THR A 97 -20.72 -6.65 9.72
N THR A 98 -21.80 -7.20 10.28
CA THR A 98 -21.85 -8.59 10.76
C THR A 98 -23.16 -9.32 10.45
N GLU A 99 -24.17 -8.67 9.87
CA GLU A 99 -25.49 -9.32 9.67
C GLU A 99 -25.76 -9.85 8.25
N GLU A 100 -24.98 -9.46 7.24
CA GLU A 100 -25.19 -9.97 5.87
C GLU A 100 -24.50 -11.32 5.60
N ALA A 101 -23.56 -11.74 6.45
CA ALA A 101 -22.89 -13.04 6.33
C ALA A 101 -23.71 -14.22 6.91
N SER A 102 -24.73 -13.97 7.75
CA SER A 102 -25.53 -15.02 8.38
C SER A 102 -26.77 -15.43 7.58
N LYS A 103 -27.17 -14.64 6.58
CA LYS A 103 -28.33 -14.97 5.71
C LYS A 103 -27.96 -15.87 4.53
N SER A 104 -26.71 -15.84 4.06
CA SER A 104 -26.24 -16.71 2.96
C SER A 104 -25.87 -18.13 3.40
N ALA A 105 -25.79 -18.43 4.69
CA ALA A 105 -25.45 -19.77 5.20
C ALA A 105 -26.67 -20.66 5.50
N ASN A 106 -27.89 -20.12 5.48
CA ASN A 106 -29.12 -20.83 5.86
C ASN A 106 -29.99 -21.28 4.67
N VAL A 107 -29.59 -21.00 3.43
CA VAL A 107 -30.34 -21.44 2.24
C VAL A 107 -29.98 -22.89 1.84
N ASP A 108 -28.79 -23.37 2.19
CA ASP A 108 -28.28 -24.67 1.72
C ASP A 108 -28.68 -25.89 2.60
N ARG A 109 -29.70 -25.78 3.45
CA ARG A 109 -30.18 -26.90 4.30
C ARG A 109 -31.61 -27.36 4.01
N ASN A 110 -32.34 -26.73 3.10
CA ASN A 110 -33.71 -27.11 2.73
C ASN A 110 -33.81 -27.41 1.22
N THR A 111 -33.08 -28.43 0.77
CA THR A 111 -33.38 -29.18 -0.47
C THR A 111 -32.94 -30.62 -0.28
#